data_AF-A0A349YIM4-F1
#
_entry.id   AF-A0A349YIM4-F1
#
_cell.length_a   1.000
_cell.length_b   1.000
_cell.length_c   1.000
_cell.angle_alpha   90.00
_cell.angle_beta   90.00
_cell.angle_gamma   90.00
#
_symmetry.space_group_name_H-M   'P 1'
#
loop_
_entity.id
_entity.type
_entity.pdbx_description
1 polymer ?
#
loop_
_entity_poly.entity_id
_entity_poly.type
_entity_poly.pdbx_seq_one_letter_code
_entity_poly.pdbx_strand_id
1 'polypeptide(L)'
;MKRIKATSIESYQIVKETLDRRYDICIRGLKELKEATANELALYLFEIGEAPMFNRQFVHPRLTELVDMKIIKIVGKKKDAISNRNCLLYSLA
;
A
#
# COMPACT_ATOMS: atom_id res chain seq x y z
N MET A 1 11.76 19.61 -25.82
CA MET A 1 12.30 19.36 -24.46
C MET A 1 11.41 20.02 -23.44
N LYS A 2 10.74 19.27 -22.56
CA LYS A 2 10.24 19.74 -21.25
C LYS A 2 9.86 18.50 -20.41
N ARG A 3 10.85 17.97 -19.68
CA ARG A 3 10.63 17.04 -18.57
C ARG A 3 10.10 17.87 -17.41
N ILE A 4 8.82 17.79 -17.11
CA ILE A 4 8.30 18.29 -15.85
C ILE A 4 8.59 17.20 -14.81
N LYS A 5 9.78 17.24 -14.21
CA LYS A 5 10.09 16.52 -12.97
C LYS A 5 9.48 17.33 -11.83
N ALA A 6 8.16 17.25 -11.66
CA ALA A 6 7.50 17.76 -10.47
C ALA A 6 7.57 16.65 -9.39
N THR A 7 8.65 16.74 -8.63
CA THR A 7 8.82 16.46 -7.20
C THR A 7 7.86 15.46 -6.53
N SER A 8 8.36 14.25 -6.29
CA SER A 8 7.78 13.18 -5.45
C SER A 8 7.27 13.64 -4.07
N ILE A 9 7.77 14.78 -3.58
CA ILE A 9 7.47 15.33 -2.25
C ILE A 9 6.18 16.17 -2.25
N GLU A 10 5.87 16.87 -3.35
CA GLU A 10 4.68 17.73 -3.44
C GLU A 10 3.41 16.89 -3.56
N SER A 11 3.44 15.80 -4.34
CA SER A 11 2.35 14.81 -4.35
C SER A 11 2.14 14.21 -2.97
N TYR A 12 3.22 13.84 -2.25
CA TYR A 12 3.10 13.29 -0.91
C TYR A 12 2.49 14.27 0.10
N GLN A 13 2.87 15.55 0.08
CA GLN A 13 2.35 16.58 0.99
C GLN A 13 0.88 16.94 0.70
N ILE A 14 0.49 17.11 -0.57
CA ILE A 14 -0.89 17.41 -0.98
C ILE A 14 -1.82 16.24 -0.65
N VAL A 15 -1.33 15.02 -0.86
CA VAL A 15 -2.05 13.78 -0.56
C VAL A 15 -2.11 13.59 0.97
N LYS A 16 -1.09 13.94 1.75
CA LYS A 16 -1.11 13.84 3.22
C LYS A 16 -2.18 14.69 3.91
N GLU A 17 -2.57 15.83 3.33
CA GLU A 17 -3.68 16.65 3.84
C GLU A 17 -5.07 16.09 3.50
N THR A 18 -5.17 15.17 2.53
CA THR A 18 -6.44 14.62 2.00
C THR A 18 -6.59 13.10 2.13
N LEU A 19 -5.53 12.37 2.50
CA LEU A 19 -5.59 10.93 2.70
C LEU A 19 -6.39 10.64 3.95
N ASP A 20 -7.56 10.07 3.72
CA ASP A 20 -8.32 9.33 4.72
C ASP A 20 -7.37 8.45 5.56
N ARG A 21 -7.53 8.44 6.89
CA ARG A 21 -6.77 7.64 7.88
C ARG A 21 -6.47 6.22 7.38
N ARG A 22 -7.38 5.68 6.60
CA ARG A 22 -7.31 4.43 5.88
C ARG A 22 -6.06 4.25 4.99
N TYR A 23 -5.62 5.25 4.24
CA TYR A 23 -4.41 5.14 3.42
C TYR A 23 -3.13 5.23 4.25
N ASP A 24 -3.11 6.14 5.23
CA ASP A 24 -1.98 6.30 6.14
C ASP A 24 -1.64 4.99 6.86
N ILE A 25 -2.67 4.29 7.34
CA ILE A 25 -2.51 2.95 7.93
C ILE A 25 -1.86 1.96 6.93
N CYS A 26 -2.27 1.96 5.66
CA CYS A 26 -1.69 1.06 4.65
C CYS A 26 -0.23 1.41 4.34
N ILE A 27 0.11 2.70 4.27
CA ILE A 27 1.49 3.17 4.04
C ILE A 27 2.37 2.81 5.24
N ARG A 28 1.90 3.06 6.47
CA ARG A 28 2.62 2.67 7.70
C ARG A 28 2.85 1.16 7.75
N GLY A 29 1.83 0.35 7.48
CA GLY A 29 1.97 -1.10 7.43
C GLY A 29 2.97 -1.57 6.36
N LEU A 30 2.96 -0.97 5.16
CA LEU A 30 3.96 -1.28 4.14
C LEU A 30 5.38 -0.85 4.52
N LYS A 31 5.53 0.24 5.26
CA LYS A 31 6.83 0.68 5.77
C LYS A 31 7.45 -0.34 6.71
N GLU A 32 6.65 -0.92 7.59
CA GLU A 32 7.08 -1.95 8.54
C GLU A 32 7.40 -3.29 7.83
N LEU A 33 6.54 -3.71 6.89
CA LEU A 33 6.73 -4.96 6.17
C LEU A 33 7.78 -4.90 5.05
N LYS A 34 8.15 -3.69 4.60
CA LYS A 34 9.00 -3.37 3.43
C LYS A 34 8.40 -3.80 2.09
N GLU A 35 7.97 -5.06 2.00
CA GLU A 35 7.31 -5.64 0.85
C GLU A 35 6.18 -6.55 1.33
N ALA A 36 4.96 -6.36 0.81
CA ALA A 36 3.82 -7.16 1.21
C ALA A 36 2.80 -7.34 0.09
N THR A 37 2.15 -8.48 0.06
CA THR A 37 0.90 -8.65 -0.67
C THR A 37 -0.26 -7.97 0.06
N ALA A 38 -1.39 -7.78 -0.61
CA ALA A 38 -2.59 -7.25 0.02
C ALA A 38 -3.08 -8.13 1.20
N ASN A 39 -2.90 -9.45 1.12
CA ASN A 39 -3.29 -10.34 2.21
C ASN A 39 -2.32 -10.22 3.39
N GLU A 40 -1.01 -10.25 3.15
CA GLU A 40 -0.01 -10.07 4.20
C GLU A 40 -0.17 -8.72 4.92
N LEU A 41 -0.43 -7.64 4.17
CA LEU A 41 -0.69 -6.34 4.77
C LEU A 41 -2.00 -6.33 5.60
N ALA A 42 -3.08 -6.92 5.07
CA ALA A 42 -4.34 -7.00 5.82
C ALA A 42 -4.21 -7.83 7.10
N LEU A 43 -3.40 -8.90 7.08
CA LEU A 43 -3.11 -9.72 8.24
C LEU A 43 -2.32 -8.92 9.27
N TYR A 44 -1.23 -8.28 8.85
CA TYR A 44 -0.42 -7.44 9.73
C TYR A 44 -1.26 -6.35 10.42
N LEU A 45 -2.10 -5.63 9.65
CA LEU A 45 -2.95 -4.57 10.21
C LEU A 45 -3.99 -5.09 11.21
N PHE A 46 -4.48 -6.32 11.02
CA PHE A 46 -5.35 -6.98 11.99
C PHE A 46 -4.57 -7.37 13.25
N GLU A 47 -3.37 -7.93 13.10
CA GLU A 47 -2.51 -8.36 14.22
C GLU A 47 -2.07 -7.18 15.11
N ILE A 48 -1.84 -6.00 14.54
CA ILE A 48 -1.49 -4.80 15.31
C ILE A 48 -2.71 -3.98 15.78
N GLY A 49 -3.94 -4.45 15.50
CA GLY A 49 -5.18 -3.81 15.95
C GLY A 49 -5.62 -2.56 15.17
N GLU A 50 -5.00 -2.24 14.04
CA GLU A 50 -5.40 -1.12 13.16
C GLU A 50 -6.61 -1.48 12.27
N ALA A 51 -6.89 -2.78 12.09
CA ALA A 51 -8.09 -3.29 11.45
C ALA A 51 -8.86 -4.22 12.41
N PRO A 52 -10.19 -4.08 12.54
CA PRO A 52 -10.98 -4.89 13.47
C PRO A 52 -11.08 -6.37 13.07
N MET A 53 -10.80 -6.68 11.79
CA MET A 53 -10.82 -8.04 11.26
C MET A 53 -9.86 -8.16 10.08
N PHE A 54 -9.36 -9.38 9.85
CA PHE A 54 -8.62 -9.70 8.63
C PHE A 54 -9.51 -9.56 7.39
N ASN A 55 -9.28 -8.52 6.58
CA ASN A 55 -10.09 -8.24 5.39
C ASN A 55 -9.26 -7.59 4.27
N ARG A 56 -9.02 -8.34 3.19
CA ARG A 56 -8.29 -7.85 2.00
C ARG A 56 -8.96 -6.63 1.36
N GLN A 57 -10.29 -6.58 1.34
CA GLN A 57 -11.04 -5.47 0.75
C GLN A 57 -10.80 -4.16 1.51
N PHE A 58 -10.32 -4.22 2.75
CA PHE A 58 -9.88 -3.03 3.47
C PHE A 58 -8.67 -2.40 2.78
N VAL A 59 -7.67 -3.20 2.38
CA VAL A 59 -6.39 -2.65 1.87
C VAL A 59 -6.33 -2.57 0.36
N HIS A 60 -6.94 -3.50 -0.37
CA HIS A 60 -6.69 -3.68 -1.79
C HIS A 60 -7.03 -2.46 -2.66
N PRO A 61 -8.20 -1.80 -2.51
CA PRO A 61 -8.51 -0.59 -3.29
C PRO A 61 -7.51 0.53 -3.02
N ARG A 62 -7.11 0.73 -1.75
CA ARG A 62 -6.13 1.75 -1.37
C ARG A 62 -4.75 1.47 -1.93
N LEU A 63 -4.32 0.20 -1.97
CA LEU A 63 -3.05 -0.16 -2.60
C LEU A 63 -3.06 0.16 -4.10
N THR A 64 -4.17 -0.11 -4.80
CA THR A 64 -4.31 0.25 -6.22
C THR A 64 -4.19 1.76 -6.41
N GLU A 65 -4.94 2.55 -5.64
CA GLU A 65 -4.90 4.01 -5.73
C GLU A 65 -3.54 4.59 -5.36
N LEU A 66 -2.85 4.04 -4.35
CA LEU A 66 -1.49 4.45 -3.96
C LEU A 66 -0.45 4.14 -5.05
N VAL A 67 -0.65 3.07 -5.83
CA VAL A 67 0.17 2.80 -7.02
C VAL A 67 -0.09 3.83 -8.11
N ASP A 68 -1.35 4.16 -8.36
CA ASP A 68 -1.74 5.18 -9.37
C ASP A 68 -1.18 6.57 -9.00
N MET A 69 -1.17 6.90 -7.70
CA MET A 69 -0.53 8.10 -7.14
C MET A 69 0.99 8.05 -7.12
N LYS A 70 1.62 6.92 -7.46
CA LYS A 70 3.07 6.67 -7.44
C LYS A 70 3.71 6.82 -6.05
N ILE A 71 2.92 6.61 -4.99
CA ILE A 71 3.41 6.57 -3.60
C ILE A 71 4.01 5.20 -3.27
N ILE A 72 3.44 4.16 -3.83
CA ILE A 72 3.95 2.78 -3.76
C ILE A 72 4.12 2.22 -5.17
N LYS A 73 4.84 1.10 -5.29
CA LYS A 73 5.07 0.40 -6.55
C LYS A 73 4.87 -1.10 -6.40
N ILE A 74 4.55 -1.76 -7.51
CA ILE A 74 4.54 -3.21 -7.60
C ILE A 74 5.96 -3.66 -7.92
N VAL A 75 6.56 -4.44 -7.02
CA VAL A 75 7.94 -4.96 -7.16
C VAL A 75 7.98 -6.39 -7.68
N GLY A 76 6.84 -7.09 -7.71
CA GLY A 76 6.78 -8.44 -8.24
C GLY A 76 5.47 -9.14 -7.93
N LYS A 77 5.52 -10.47 -7.98
CA LYS A 77 4.44 -11.35 -7.55
C LYS A 77 5.00 -12.44 -6.65
N LYS A 78 4.26 -12.78 -5.60
CA LYS A 78 4.58 -13.87 -4.68
C LYS A 78 3.37 -14.79 -4.55
N LYS A 79 3.62 -16.08 -4.38
CA LYS A 79 2.58 -17.04 -4.01
C LYS A 79 2.17 -16.77 -2.55
N ASP A 80 0.96 -16.28 -2.37
CA ASP A 80 0.40 -15.96 -1.06
C ASP A 80 0.08 -17.23 -0.28
N ALA A 81 0.52 -17.29 0.97
CA ALA A 81 0.36 -18.48 1.81
C ALA A 81 -1.11 -18.69 2.24
N ILE A 82 -1.90 -17.61 2.31
CA ILE A 82 -3.29 -17.66 2.78
C ILE A 82 -4.22 -18.14 1.66
N SER A 83 -4.12 -17.52 0.48
CA SER A 83 -5.00 -17.82 -0.66
C SER A 83 -4.44 -18.87 -1.64
N ASN A 84 -3.18 -19.27 -1.49
CA ASN A 84 -2.45 -20.17 -2.39
C ASN A 84 -2.38 -19.67 -3.86
N ARG A 85 -2.61 -18.36 -4.07
CA ARG A 85 -2.61 -17.70 -5.39
C ARG A 85 -1.38 -16.81 -5.56
N ASN A 86 -1.02 -16.51 -6.81
CA ASN A 86 -0.01 -15.50 -7.10
C ASN A 86 -0.59 -14.10 -6.90
N CYS A 87 -0.09 -13.38 -5.91
CA CYS A 87 -0.50 -12.03 -5.55
C CYS A 87 0.60 -11.01 -5.87
N LEU A 88 0.19 -9.78 -6.17
CA LEU A 88 1.11 -8.66 -6.38
C LEU A 88 1.81 -8.32 -5.07
N LEU A 89 3.12 -8.05 -5.16
CA LEU A 89 3.95 -7.61 -4.06
C LEU A 89 4.15 -6.09 -4.18
N TYR A 90 3.78 -5.37 -3.13
CA TYR A 90 3.83 -3.90 -3.08
C TYR A 90 4.97 -3.46 -2.18
N SER A 91 5.63 -2.36 -2.54
CA SER A 91 6.66 -1.69 -1.74
C SER A 91 6.54 -0.18 -1.89
N LEU A 92 7.12 0.59 -0.96
CA LEU A 92 7.22 2.05 -1.10
C LEU A 92 8.02 2.40 -2.37
N ALA A 93 7.57 3.45 -3.08
CA ALA A 93 8.12 3.84 -4.38
C ALA A 93 9.58 4.31 -4.31
#